data_AF-T1CX29-F1
#
_entry.id   AF-T1CX29-F1
#
_cell.length_a   1.000
_cell.length_b   1.000
_cell.length_c   1.000
_cell.angle_alpha   90.00
_cell.angle_beta   90.00
_cell.angle_gamma   90.00
#
_symmetry.space_group_name_H-M   'P 1'
#
loop_
_entity.id
_entity.type
_entity.pdbx_description
1 polymer ?
#
loop_
_entity_poly.entity_id
_entity_poly.type
_entity_poly.pdbx_seq_one_letter_code
_entity_poly.pdbx_strand_id
1 'polypeptide(L)'
;SPDGRTLYYLAMKRPGFEADRFAIMALDLDSGKRHEVAPQWDRSASALAISADGGTLYTTADEAGQHPLFAVRVSDGKVTRLSGEGTVHGFALDGRGGIIANWQDFTHPAGLYRLGPGESRVALTRFNDARLAALRFGKAEFFTFKGWNGEPVQGYVMTPVDHAPGRKYPVAFLIHGGPQGAWTNEFHYRWNPQTYAAAGFAVVAVNFHGSTGYGQAFTDAISGDWGGKPLTDLKLGWAAALKNYPFLDAKRACALGASYGGY
;
A
#
# COMPACT_ATOMS: atom_id res chain seq x y z
N SER A 1 10.25 12.13 22.52
CA SER A 1 9.11 11.84 23.41
C SER A 1 8.67 13.14 24.06
N PRO A 2 7.44 13.24 24.60
CA PRO A 2 6.98 14.45 25.29
C PRO A 2 7.83 14.84 26.50
N ASP A 3 8.42 13.87 27.19
CA ASP A 3 9.31 14.07 28.35
C ASP A 3 10.77 14.43 27.97
N GLY A 4 11.09 14.47 26.67
CA GLY A 4 12.44 14.77 26.18
C GLY A 4 13.51 13.70 26.44
N ARG A 5 13.15 12.52 26.96
CA ARG A 5 14.13 11.46 27.32
C ARG A 5 14.45 10.50 26.18
N THR A 6 13.51 10.28 25.27
CA THR A 6 13.61 9.26 24.21
C THR A 6 13.41 9.89 22.84
N LEU A 7 14.37 9.70 21.94
CA LEU A 7 14.20 9.99 20.52
C LEU A 7 13.60 8.77 19.82
N TYR A 8 12.44 8.96 19.18
CA TYR A 8 11.86 7.97 18.27
C TYR A 8 12.16 8.36 16.84
N TYR A 9 12.64 7.40 16.05
CA TYR A 9 13.05 7.63 14.67
C TYR A 9 12.90 6.35 13.86
N LEU A 10 12.86 6.52 12.54
CA LEU A 10 12.84 5.40 11.61
C LEU A 10 14.26 5.06 11.17
N ALA A 11 14.60 3.77 11.15
CA ALA A 11 15.89 3.32 10.66
C ALA A 11 15.83 1.95 10.01
N MET A 12 16.61 1.77 8.96
CA MET A 12 16.94 0.47 8.39
C MET A 12 17.97 -0.24 9.29
N LYS A 13 17.90 -1.57 9.36
CA LYS A 13 18.80 -2.37 10.20
C LYS A 13 20.20 -2.50 9.60
N ARG A 14 20.27 -2.60 8.27
CA ARG A 14 21.48 -2.69 7.44
C ARG A 14 21.68 -1.34 6.74
N PRO A 15 22.73 -0.58 7.12
CA PRO A 15 23.03 0.68 6.45
C PRO A 15 23.26 0.49 4.95
N GLY A 16 22.58 1.30 4.13
CA GLY A 16 22.73 1.29 2.66
C GLY A 16 22.01 0.14 1.94
N PHE A 17 21.28 -0.72 2.65
CA PHE A 17 20.48 -1.78 2.02
C PHE A 17 19.07 -1.27 1.73
N GLU A 18 18.85 -0.79 0.51
CA GLU A 18 17.60 -0.14 0.08
C GLU A 18 16.33 -0.96 0.36
N ALA A 19 16.43 -2.30 0.38
CA ALA A 19 15.28 -3.16 0.61
C ALA A 19 14.86 -3.30 2.07
N ASP A 20 15.66 -2.80 3.02
CA ASP A 20 15.34 -2.91 4.44
C ASP A 20 14.09 -2.13 4.81
N ARG A 21 13.23 -2.75 5.61
CA ARG A 21 12.15 -2.06 6.28
C ARG A 21 12.72 -1.00 7.20
N PHE A 22 12.02 0.12 7.23
CA PHE A 22 12.18 1.10 8.29
C PHE A 22 11.52 0.59 9.57
N ALA A 23 12.35 0.26 10.55
CA ALA A 23 11.93 -0.07 11.90
C ALA A 23 11.74 1.21 12.73
N ILE A 24 10.83 1.15 13.71
CA ILE A 24 10.66 2.21 14.70
C ILE A 24 11.66 1.99 15.82
N MET A 25 12.64 2.88 15.93
CA MET A 25 13.70 2.83 16.93
C MET A 25 13.42 3.79 18.07
N ALA A 26 13.79 3.38 19.28
CA ALA A 26 13.84 4.22 20.46
C ALA A 26 15.29 4.37 20.91
N LEU A 27 15.75 5.61 21.06
CA LEU A 27 17.05 5.98 21.61
C LEU A 27 16.85 6.73 22.91
N ASP A 28 17.35 6.17 24.01
CA ASP A 28 17.47 6.86 25.29
C ASP A 28 18.61 7.89 25.20
N LEU A 29 18.29 9.17 25.40
CA LEU A 29 19.23 10.27 25.16
C LEU A 29 20.28 10.42 26.26
N ASP A 30 20.04 9.88 27.46
CA ASP A 30 20.99 9.93 28.57
C ASP A 30 22.08 8.85 28.41
N SER A 31 21.68 7.62 28.09
CA SER A 31 22.54 6.45 28.05
C SER A 31 23.04 6.07 26.65
N GLY A 32 22.41 6.59 25.59
CA GLY A 32 22.67 6.23 24.21
C GLY A 32 22.21 4.82 23.82
N LYS A 33 21.50 4.11 24.71
CA LYS A 33 20.95 2.77 24.42
C LYS A 33 19.82 2.87 23.42
N ARG A 34 19.84 1.98 22.42
CA ARG A 34 18.81 1.89 21.38
C ARG A 34 18.16 0.51 21.33
N HIS A 35 16.87 0.47 21.03
CA HIS A 35 16.14 -0.75 20.73
C HIS A 35 15.04 -0.49 19.70
N GLU A 36 14.57 -1.54 19.04
CA GLU A 36 13.40 -1.47 18.19
C GLU A 36 12.13 -1.59 19.04
N VAL A 37 11.15 -0.72 18.81
CA VAL A 37 9.90 -0.67 19.60
C VAL A 37 9.00 -1.87 19.28
N ALA A 38 8.89 -2.27 18.02
CA ALA A 38 7.99 -3.32 17.56
C ALA A 38 8.71 -4.39 16.70
N PRO A 39 9.65 -5.17 17.27
CA PRO A 39 10.51 -6.09 16.50
C PRO A 39 9.77 -7.27 15.84
N GLN A 40 8.55 -7.55 16.28
CA GLN A 40 7.68 -8.60 15.72
C GLN A 40 6.80 -8.08 14.58
N TRP A 41 6.74 -6.77 14.36
CA TRP A 41 5.89 -6.17 13.32
C TRP A 41 6.65 -6.05 12.00
N ASP A 42 6.30 -6.91 11.06
CA ASP A 42 7.02 -7.06 9.80
C ASP A 42 6.52 -6.11 8.70
N ARG A 43 6.35 -4.82 9.03
CA ARG A 43 5.99 -3.78 8.05
C ARG A 43 7.00 -2.63 8.13
N SER A 44 7.18 -1.94 7.02
CA SER A 44 8.04 -0.76 6.93
C SER A 44 7.27 0.48 7.33
N ALA A 45 7.63 1.06 8.47
CA ALA A 45 7.07 2.34 8.91
C ALA A 45 7.44 3.46 7.93
N SER A 46 6.62 4.51 7.85
CA SER A 46 6.85 5.64 6.93
C SER A 46 6.61 7.00 7.59
N ALA A 47 5.35 7.39 7.83
CA ALA A 47 5.06 8.54 8.70
C ALA A 47 5.21 8.14 10.17
N LEU A 48 5.63 9.06 11.05
CA LEU A 48 5.76 8.78 12.49
C LEU A 48 5.33 9.99 13.33
N ALA A 49 4.47 9.76 14.31
CA ALA A 49 4.09 10.73 15.34
C ALA A 49 3.92 10.05 16.70
N ILE A 50 3.95 10.84 17.78
CA ILE A 50 3.78 10.33 19.15
C ILE A 50 2.59 11.01 19.83
N SER A 51 1.84 10.25 20.63
CA SER A 51 0.76 10.76 21.48
C SER A 51 1.29 11.76 22.52
N ALA A 52 0.42 12.66 22.99
CA ALA A 52 0.78 13.67 23.98
C ALA A 52 1.24 13.09 25.32
N ASP A 53 0.74 11.91 25.70
CA ASP A 53 1.16 11.16 26.88
C ASP A 53 2.43 10.32 26.66
N GLY A 54 2.93 10.26 25.42
CA GLY A 54 4.12 9.49 25.05
C GLY A 54 3.92 7.97 24.98
N GLY A 55 2.72 7.45 25.24
CA GLY A 55 2.45 6.01 25.34
C GLY A 55 2.23 5.31 24.01
N THR A 56 1.94 6.06 22.94
CA THR A 56 1.58 5.50 21.61
C THR A 56 2.33 6.22 20.50
N LEU A 57 2.94 5.45 19.60
CA LEU A 57 3.45 5.92 18.33
C LEU A 57 2.42 5.64 17.24
N TYR A 58 2.17 6.60 16.37
CA TYR A 58 1.31 6.44 15.20
C TYR A 58 2.19 6.39 13.96
N THR A 59 1.92 5.45 13.07
CA THR A 59 2.69 5.26 11.84
C THR A 59 1.82 4.75 10.71
N THR A 60 2.15 5.10 9.47
CA THR A 60 1.58 4.44 8.29
C THR A 60 2.57 3.39 7.76
N ALA A 61 2.04 2.36 7.11
CA ALA A 61 2.84 1.33 6.44
C ALA A 61 1.99 0.63 5.39
N ASP A 62 2.61 0.09 4.34
CA ASP A 62 1.91 -0.78 3.40
C ASP A 62 1.50 -2.09 4.07
N GLU A 63 0.31 -2.59 3.76
CA GLU A 63 -0.17 -3.90 4.21
C GLU A 63 -1.17 -4.45 3.18
N ALA A 64 -0.80 -5.53 2.50
CA ALA A 64 -1.70 -6.29 1.62
C ALA A 64 -2.49 -5.44 0.60
N GLY A 65 -1.79 -4.55 -0.12
CA GLY A 65 -2.40 -3.68 -1.14
C GLY A 65 -3.15 -2.48 -0.57
N GLN A 66 -3.01 -2.21 0.73
CA GLN A 66 -3.50 -1.02 1.41
C GLN A 66 -2.32 -0.24 2.00
N HIS A 67 -2.54 1.00 2.40
CA HIS A 67 -1.56 1.78 3.17
C HIS A 67 -2.21 2.38 4.43
N PRO A 68 -2.53 1.55 5.43
CA PRO A 68 -3.26 1.98 6.62
C PRO A 68 -2.39 2.76 7.64
N LEU A 69 -3.08 3.40 8.57
CA LEU A 69 -2.52 3.95 9.81
C LEU A 69 -2.55 2.89 10.92
N PHE A 70 -1.49 2.85 11.73
CA PHE A 70 -1.32 1.97 12.88
C PHE A 70 -1.00 2.79 14.15
N ALA A 71 -1.44 2.27 15.29
CA ALA A 71 -0.93 2.63 16.61
C ALA A 71 0.02 1.53 17.11
N VAL A 72 1.17 1.94 17.62
CA VAL A 72 2.21 1.10 18.22
C VAL A 72 2.36 1.52 19.67
N ARG A 73 2.01 0.65 20.60
CA ARG A 73 2.14 0.92 22.04
C ARG A 73 3.61 0.84 22.44
N VAL A 74 4.11 1.91 23.06
CA VAL A 74 5.54 2.04 23.41
C VAL A 74 6.00 1.00 24.41
N SER A 75 5.15 0.63 25.37
CA SER A 75 5.56 -0.23 26.48
C SER A 75 5.87 -1.67 26.09
N ASP A 76 5.28 -2.18 25.02
CA ASP A 76 5.47 -3.58 24.61
C ASP A 76 5.46 -3.82 23.09
N GLY A 77 5.43 -2.75 22.28
CA GLY A 77 5.48 -2.85 20.83
C GLY A 77 4.21 -3.39 20.17
N LYS A 78 3.10 -3.55 20.91
CA LYS A 78 1.85 -4.04 20.31
C LYS A 78 1.37 -3.07 19.24
N VAL A 79 1.13 -3.61 18.04
CA VAL A 79 0.64 -2.86 16.88
C VAL A 79 -0.85 -3.12 16.67
N THR A 80 -1.61 -2.05 16.44
CA THR A 80 -3.06 -2.07 16.15
C THR A 80 -3.32 -1.24 14.91
N ARG A 81 -4.00 -1.81 13.91
CA ARG A 81 -4.48 -1.08 12.75
C ARG A 81 -5.64 -0.15 13.13
N LEU A 82 -5.61 1.09 12.64
CA LEU A 82 -6.58 2.14 12.97
C LEU A 82 -7.47 2.56 11.80
N SER A 83 -7.10 2.20 10.57
CA SER A 83 -7.87 2.51 9.38
C SER A 83 -8.06 1.27 8.52
N GLY A 84 -9.24 1.14 7.90
CA GLY A 84 -9.58 0.01 7.04
C GLY A 84 -8.95 0.11 5.65
N GLU A 85 -9.70 -0.31 4.64
CA GLU A 85 -9.26 -0.25 3.24
C GLU A 85 -8.97 1.18 2.77
N GLY A 86 -8.07 1.30 1.80
CA GLY A 86 -7.58 2.53 1.21
C GLY A 86 -6.15 2.85 1.62
N THR A 87 -5.79 4.10 1.40
CA THR A 87 -4.46 4.65 1.62
C THR A 87 -4.55 5.90 2.49
N VAL A 88 -3.85 5.89 3.61
CA VAL A 88 -3.63 7.06 4.48
C VAL A 88 -2.29 7.69 4.14
N HIS A 89 -2.25 8.66 3.22
CA HIS A 89 -0.98 9.23 2.76
C HIS A 89 -0.31 10.11 3.84
N GLY A 90 -1.09 10.62 4.79
CA GLY A 90 -0.58 11.43 5.90
C GLY A 90 -1.63 11.61 6.97
N PHE A 91 -1.20 12.01 8.16
CA PHE A 91 -2.10 12.21 9.29
C PHE A 91 -1.56 13.27 10.26
N ALA A 92 -2.45 13.78 11.10
CA ALA A 92 -2.13 14.68 12.21
C ALA A 92 -2.95 14.29 13.44
N LEU A 93 -2.35 14.47 14.62
CA LEU A 93 -3.01 14.30 15.90
C LEU A 93 -3.59 15.65 16.34
N ASP A 94 -4.82 15.66 16.88
CA ASP A 94 -5.48 16.90 17.33
C ASP A 94 -5.10 17.34 18.76
N GLY A 95 -4.20 16.59 19.41
CA GLY A 95 -3.77 16.82 20.79
C GLY A 95 -4.78 16.40 21.88
N ARG A 96 -5.97 15.94 21.49
CA ARG A 96 -7.07 15.50 22.37
C ARG A 96 -7.43 14.03 22.18
N GLY A 97 -6.59 13.29 21.45
CA GLY A 97 -6.77 11.87 21.15
C GLY A 97 -7.48 11.59 19.82
N GLY A 98 -7.85 12.63 19.06
CA GLY A 98 -8.38 12.49 17.71
C GLY A 98 -7.28 12.49 16.64
N ILE A 99 -7.60 11.85 15.52
CA ILE A 99 -6.71 11.72 14.36
C ILE A 99 -7.43 12.26 13.13
N ILE A 100 -6.77 13.18 12.43
CA ILE A 100 -7.18 13.63 11.10
C ILE A 100 -6.24 12.97 10.09
N ALA A 101 -6.80 12.23 9.14
CA ALA A 101 -6.07 11.52 8.11
C ALA A 101 -6.39 12.10 6.72
N ASN A 102 -5.35 12.22 5.88
CA ASN A 102 -5.51 12.31 4.44
C ASN A 102 -5.73 10.89 3.91
N TRP A 103 -6.93 10.59 3.45
CA TRP A 103 -7.33 9.24 3.02
C TRP A 103 -7.86 9.27 1.58
N GLN A 104 -7.61 8.19 0.86
CA GLN A 104 -8.04 7.94 -0.51
C GLN A 104 -8.22 6.44 -0.79
N ASP A 105 -8.93 6.11 -1.86
CA ASP A 105 -9.02 4.77 -2.43
C ASP A 105 -9.17 4.85 -3.96
N PHE A 106 -9.40 3.74 -4.66
CA PHE A 106 -9.55 3.73 -6.11
C PHE A 106 -10.68 4.62 -6.67
N THR A 107 -11.66 5.05 -5.88
CA THR A 107 -12.82 5.85 -6.35
C THR A 107 -12.93 7.20 -5.64
N HIS A 108 -12.17 7.41 -4.57
CA HIS A 108 -12.14 8.64 -3.79
C HIS A 108 -10.73 9.26 -3.85
N PRO A 109 -10.55 10.41 -4.54
CA PRO A 109 -9.30 11.17 -4.44
C PRO A 109 -9.06 11.64 -3.00
N ALA A 110 -7.81 12.01 -2.72
CA ALA A 110 -7.37 12.47 -1.41
C ALA A 110 -8.34 13.48 -0.76
N GLY A 111 -8.86 13.13 0.42
CA GLY A 111 -9.71 13.96 1.25
C GLY A 111 -9.27 13.91 2.72
N LEU A 112 -9.74 14.87 3.52
CA LEU A 112 -9.48 14.85 4.96
C LEU A 112 -10.63 14.16 5.69
N TYR A 113 -10.27 13.24 6.58
CA TYR A 113 -11.20 12.46 7.37
C TYR A 113 -10.78 12.49 8.84
N ARG A 114 -11.76 12.53 9.74
CA ARG A 114 -11.54 12.20 11.14
C ARG A 114 -11.69 10.70 11.31
N LEU A 115 -10.68 10.04 11.86
CA LEU A 115 -10.78 8.61 12.20
C LEU A 115 -11.54 8.43 13.51
N GLY A 116 -12.31 7.35 13.58
CA GLY A 116 -13.08 6.93 14.74
C GLY A 116 -12.71 5.50 15.18
N PRO A 117 -13.43 4.94 16.15
CA PRO A 117 -13.20 3.58 16.62
C PRO A 117 -13.48 2.55 15.51
N GLY A 118 -12.79 1.40 15.58
CA GLY A 118 -13.04 0.25 14.69
C GLY A 118 -12.94 0.58 13.20
N GLU A 119 -11.90 1.30 12.79
CA GLU A 119 -11.62 1.70 11.39
C GLU A 119 -12.64 2.68 10.76
N SER A 120 -13.61 3.17 11.54
CA SER A 120 -14.57 4.16 11.07
C SER A 120 -13.91 5.49 10.73
N ARG A 121 -14.52 6.23 9.80
CA ARG A 121 -14.04 7.56 9.37
C ARG A 121 -15.20 8.48 9.00
N VAL A 122 -15.04 9.76 9.27
CA VAL A 122 -16.00 10.82 8.93
C VAL A 122 -15.31 11.84 8.03
N ALA A 123 -15.85 12.07 6.84
CA ALA A 123 -15.32 13.07 5.91
C ALA A 123 -15.44 14.48 6.48
N LEU A 124 -14.33 15.22 6.49
CA LEU A 124 -14.26 16.64 6.86
C LEU A 124 -14.31 17.55 5.63
N THR A 125 -13.96 17.01 4.46
CA THR A 125 -13.95 17.72 3.17
C THR A 125 -14.88 17.06 2.18
N ARG A 126 -15.55 17.87 1.34
CA ARG A 126 -16.55 17.42 0.35
C ARG A 126 -16.40 18.09 -1.02
N PHE A 127 -15.20 18.57 -1.33
CA PHE A 127 -14.94 19.40 -2.52
C PHE A 127 -15.25 18.68 -3.85
N ASN A 128 -15.21 17.35 -3.86
CA ASN A 128 -15.37 16.54 -5.07
C ASN A 128 -16.70 15.78 -5.13
N ASP A 129 -17.56 15.83 -4.10
CA ASP A 129 -18.75 14.98 -3.99
C ASP A 129 -19.65 15.06 -5.23
N ALA A 130 -19.98 16.27 -5.69
CA ALA A 130 -20.84 16.46 -6.85
C ALA A 130 -20.21 15.92 -8.14
N ARG A 131 -18.88 16.01 -8.29
CA ARG A 131 -18.16 15.48 -9.45
C ARG A 131 -18.11 13.96 -9.40
N LEU A 132 -17.76 13.39 -8.24
CA LEU A 132 -17.69 11.94 -8.05
C LEU A 132 -19.06 11.27 -8.24
N ALA A 133 -20.13 11.90 -7.77
CA ALA A 133 -21.50 11.41 -7.96
C ALA A 133 -21.93 11.34 -9.44
N ALA A 134 -21.31 12.15 -10.31
CA ALA A 134 -21.56 12.13 -11.75
C ALA A 134 -20.66 11.13 -12.52
N LEU A 135 -19.69 10.51 -11.85
CA LEU A 135 -18.76 9.56 -12.46
C LEU A 135 -19.23 8.12 -12.24
N ARG A 136 -18.82 7.25 -13.17
CA ARG A 136 -18.86 5.80 -12.99
C ARG A 136 -17.42 5.30 -12.87
N PHE A 137 -17.23 4.25 -12.09
CA PHE A 137 -15.92 3.68 -11.79
C PHE A 137 -15.88 2.21 -12.18
N GLY A 138 -14.70 1.74 -12.57
CA GLY A 138 -14.39 0.32 -12.62
C GLY A 138 -14.41 -0.28 -11.22
N LYS A 139 -14.77 -1.56 -11.12
CA LYS A 139 -14.74 -2.30 -9.86
C LYS A 139 -13.40 -3.02 -9.74
N ALA A 140 -12.69 -2.76 -8.65
CA ALA A 140 -11.45 -3.46 -8.31
C ALA A 140 -11.75 -4.71 -7.48
N GLU A 141 -10.99 -5.78 -7.73
CA GLU A 141 -11.00 -7.01 -6.94
C GLU A 141 -9.55 -7.45 -6.73
N PHE A 142 -9.13 -7.55 -5.47
CA PHE A 142 -7.83 -8.13 -5.11
C PHE A 142 -7.89 -9.65 -5.20
N PHE A 143 -6.82 -10.25 -5.72
CA PHE A 143 -6.66 -11.70 -5.81
C PHE A 143 -5.25 -12.12 -5.44
N THR A 144 -5.09 -13.40 -5.11
CA THR A 144 -3.81 -14.00 -4.75
C THR A 144 -3.54 -15.22 -5.62
N PHE A 145 -2.27 -15.43 -5.97
CA PHE A 145 -1.79 -16.58 -6.71
C PHE A 145 -0.44 -17.05 -6.15
N LYS A 146 0.05 -18.22 -6.56
CA LYS A 146 1.37 -18.72 -6.16
C LYS A 146 2.45 -18.06 -7.02
N GLY A 147 3.44 -17.44 -6.38
CA GLY A 147 4.59 -16.81 -7.03
C GLY A 147 5.70 -17.79 -7.40
N TRP A 148 6.86 -17.23 -7.76
CA TRP A 148 8.04 -17.93 -8.27
C TRP A 148 8.53 -19.07 -7.37
N ASN A 149 8.37 -18.95 -6.06
CA ASN A 149 8.74 -19.96 -5.05
C ASN A 149 7.54 -20.53 -4.27
N GLY A 150 6.33 -20.34 -4.80
CA GLY A 150 5.10 -20.90 -4.25
C GLY A 150 4.44 -20.09 -3.14
N GLU A 151 5.08 -19.05 -2.63
CA GLU A 151 4.49 -18.08 -1.71
C GLU A 151 3.32 -17.32 -2.36
N PRO A 152 2.34 -16.87 -1.57
CA PRO A 152 1.26 -16.04 -2.09
C PRO A 152 1.76 -14.68 -2.57
N VAL A 153 1.42 -14.34 -3.81
CA VAL A 153 1.62 -13.03 -4.44
C VAL A 153 0.25 -12.40 -4.70
N GLN A 154 0.10 -11.12 -4.35
CA GLN A 154 -1.16 -10.40 -4.52
C GLN A 154 -1.16 -9.62 -5.84
N GLY A 155 -2.32 -9.55 -6.47
CA GLY A 155 -2.62 -8.58 -7.52
C GLY A 155 -4.02 -8.01 -7.35
N TYR A 156 -4.42 -7.13 -8.25
CA TYR A 156 -5.82 -6.76 -8.43
C TYR A 156 -6.19 -6.73 -9.91
N VAL A 157 -7.47 -6.98 -10.18
CA VAL A 157 -8.10 -6.70 -11.47
C VAL A 157 -9.07 -5.56 -11.29
N MET A 158 -9.20 -4.68 -12.29
CA MET A 158 -10.26 -3.69 -12.34
C MET A 158 -11.05 -3.84 -13.64
N THR A 159 -12.37 -3.87 -13.52
CA THR A 159 -13.25 -3.93 -14.68
C THR A 159 -13.22 -2.61 -15.44
N PRO A 160 -13.46 -2.61 -16.77
CA PRO A 160 -13.86 -1.40 -17.47
C PRO A 160 -15.10 -0.78 -16.84
N VAL A 161 -15.27 0.53 -16.99
CA VAL A 161 -16.41 1.28 -16.43
C VAL A 161 -17.75 0.76 -16.98
N ASP A 162 -17.80 0.43 -18.27
CA ASP A 162 -19.01 -0.08 -18.95
C ASP A 162 -18.97 -1.61 -19.16
N HIS A 163 -18.43 -2.33 -18.17
CA HIS A 163 -18.34 -3.79 -18.22
C HIS A 163 -19.73 -4.44 -18.37
N ALA A 164 -19.93 -5.11 -19.52
CA ALA A 164 -21.05 -5.98 -19.79
C ALA A 164 -20.62 -7.47 -19.81
N PRO A 165 -21.45 -8.39 -19.25
CA PRO A 165 -21.21 -9.83 -19.29
C PRO A 165 -21.01 -10.37 -20.71
N GLY A 166 -20.19 -11.42 -20.84
CA GLY A 166 -19.94 -12.11 -22.12
C GLY A 166 -19.01 -11.37 -23.10
N ARG A 167 -18.61 -10.13 -22.79
CA ARG A 167 -17.62 -9.38 -23.58
C ARG A 167 -16.21 -9.58 -23.04
N LYS A 168 -15.22 -9.52 -23.94
CA LYS A 168 -13.80 -9.45 -23.60
C LYS A 168 -13.23 -8.06 -23.87
N TYR A 169 -12.35 -7.62 -22.98
CA TYR A 169 -11.79 -6.27 -22.99
C TYR A 169 -10.27 -6.32 -23.18
N PRO A 170 -9.69 -5.33 -23.89
CA PRO A 170 -8.25 -5.19 -23.92
C PRO A 170 -7.72 -4.95 -22.51
N VAL A 171 -6.49 -5.37 -22.25
CA VAL A 171 -5.89 -5.33 -20.90
C VAL A 171 -4.76 -4.32 -20.83
N ALA A 172 -4.85 -3.39 -19.88
CA ALA A 172 -3.74 -2.61 -19.37
C ALA A 172 -3.11 -3.36 -18.19
N PHE A 173 -1.94 -3.96 -18.38
CA PHE A 173 -1.22 -4.67 -17.33
C PHE A 173 -0.20 -3.71 -16.68
N LEU A 174 -0.53 -3.19 -15.50
CA LEU A 174 0.25 -2.17 -14.81
C LEU A 174 1.34 -2.79 -13.93
N ILE A 175 2.57 -2.33 -14.12
CA ILE A 175 3.77 -2.76 -13.39
C ILE A 175 4.30 -1.57 -12.62
N HIS A 176 4.35 -1.67 -11.28
CA HIS A 176 4.75 -0.54 -10.44
C HIS A 176 6.25 -0.27 -10.55
N GLY A 177 6.64 0.98 -10.24
CA GLY A 177 8.05 1.35 -10.06
C GLY A 177 8.61 0.86 -8.72
N GLY A 178 9.91 1.08 -8.51
CA GLY A 178 10.64 0.63 -7.33
C GLY A 178 12.05 0.14 -7.71
N PRO A 179 12.46 -1.06 -7.30
CA PRO A 179 11.54 -2.19 -7.15
C PRO A 179 10.85 -2.33 -5.80
N GLN A 180 11.34 -1.69 -4.73
CA GLN A 180 10.68 -1.71 -3.42
C GLN A 180 9.55 -0.66 -3.34
N GLY A 181 8.43 -0.99 -3.95
CA GLY A 181 7.15 -0.27 -3.82
C GLY A 181 5.99 -1.24 -4.01
N ALA A 182 4.76 -0.76 -3.99
CA ALA A 182 3.60 -1.60 -4.26
C ALA A 182 2.51 -0.78 -4.93
N TRP A 183 1.63 -1.45 -5.66
CA TRP A 183 0.31 -0.93 -5.90
C TRP A 183 -0.52 -1.01 -4.62
N THR A 184 -1.07 0.12 -4.20
CA THR A 184 -2.02 0.21 -3.10
C THR A 184 -3.39 0.65 -3.61
N ASN A 185 -4.41 0.52 -2.76
CA ASN A 185 -5.75 1.05 -2.99
C ASN A 185 -5.69 2.59 -2.91
N GLU A 186 -5.36 3.22 -4.03
CA GLU A 186 -5.03 4.64 -4.13
C GLU A 186 -5.64 5.27 -5.39
N PHE A 187 -6.16 6.49 -5.26
CA PHE A 187 -6.42 7.38 -6.39
C PHE A 187 -5.11 7.98 -6.93
N HIS A 188 -4.29 7.16 -7.56
CA HIS A 188 -2.95 7.58 -7.97
C HIS A 188 -3.01 8.58 -9.15
N TYR A 189 -2.46 9.79 -9.02
CA TYR A 189 -2.58 10.82 -10.07
C TYR A 189 -1.82 10.52 -11.38
N ARG A 190 -0.68 9.81 -11.30
CA ARG A 190 0.10 9.37 -12.48
C ARG A 190 -0.33 8.01 -13.06
N TRP A 191 -0.55 7.01 -12.22
CA TRP A 191 -0.85 5.63 -12.59
C TRP A 191 -2.25 5.21 -12.13
N ASN A 192 -3.25 6.02 -12.46
CA ASN A 192 -4.62 5.76 -12.03
C ASN A 192 -5.24 4.57 -12.81
N PRO A 193 -5.62 3.45 -12.19
CA PRO A 193 -6.29 2.36 -12.91
C PRO A 193 -7.65 2.79 -13.49
N GLN A 194 -8.34 3.77 -12.87
CA GLN A 194 -9.64 4.25 -13.35
C GLN A 194 -9.55 4.94 -14.71
N THR A 195 -8.43 5.58 -15.05
CA THR A 195 -8.29 6.24 -16.36
C THR A 195 -8.26 5.21 -17.50
N TYR A 196 -7.63 4.06 -17.27
CA TYR A 196 -7.63 2.95 -18.24
C TYR A 196 -8.99 2.26 -18.28
N ALA A 197 -9.62 2.05 -17.11
CA ALA A 197 -10.97 1.49 -17.02
C ALA A 197 -12.01 2.34 -17.77
N ALA A 198 -11.93 3.66 -17.66
CA ALA A 198 -12.78 4.61 -18.38
C ALA A 198 -12.51 4.60 -19.89
N ALA A 199 -11.28 4.33 -20.31
CA ALA A 199 -10.92 4.14 -21.71
C ALA A 199 -11.32 2.76 -22.29
N GLY A 200 -12.02 1.93 -21.51
CA GLY A 200 -12.54 0.63 -21.95
C GLY A 200 -11.59 -0.55 -21.77
N PHE A 201 -10.48 -0.37 -21.04
CA PHE A 201 -9.56 -1.45 -20.70
C PHE A 201 -10.00 -2.15 -19.40
N ALA A 202 -9.78 -3.45 -19.33
CA ALA A 202 -9.59 -4.10 -18.04
C ALA A 202 -8.18 -3.77 -17.55
N VAL A 203 -8.02 -3.57 -16.24
CA VAL A 203 -6.69 -3.37 -15.65
C VAL A 203 -6.31 -4.61 -14.87
N VAL A 204 -5.07 -5.05 -14.99
CA VAL A 204 -4.47 -6.03 -14.10
C VAL A 204 -3.23 -5.39 -13.51
N ALA A 205 -2.98 -5.62 -12.22
CA ALA A 205 -1.74 -5.20 -11.58
C ALA A 205 -1.28 -6.28 -10.59
N VAL A 206 0.02 -6.40 -10.39
CA VAL A 206 0.64 -7.43 -9.54
C VAL A 206 1.69 -6.77 -8.66
N ASN A 207 1.67 -7.12 -7.37
CA ASN A 207 2.69 -6.78 -6.40
C ASN A 207 3.64 -7.98 -6.24
N PHE A 208 4.58 -8.08 -7.18
CA PHE A 208 5.55 -9.18 -7.30
C PHE A 208 6.51 -9.22 -6.10
N HIS A 209 7.22 -10.34 -5.87
CA HIS A 209 8.27 -10.41 -4.86
C HIS A 209 9.20 -9.21 -4.99
N GLY A 210 9.53 -8.56 -3.88
CA GLY A 210 10.15 -7.24 -3.87
C GLY A 210 9.20 -6.12 -3.44
N SER A 211 7.88 -6.30 -3.63
CA SER A 211 6.91 -5.29 -3.23
C SER A 211 6.80 -5.13 -1.71
N THR A 212 6.53 -3.91 -1.28
CA THR A 212 6.29 -3.56 0.13
C THR A 212 4.92 -4.05 0.63
N GLY A 213 4.79 -4.22 1.95
CA GLY A 213 3.53 -4.60 2.59
C GLY A 213 3.25 -6.11 2.72
N TYR A 214 4.19 -6.95 2.27
CA TYR A 214 4.13 -8.42 2.37
C TYR A 214 5.21 -9.03 3.26
N GLY A 215 6.05 -8.19 3.88
CA GLY A 215 7.09 -8.59 4.83
C GLY A 215 8.51 -8.42 4.29
N GLN A 216 9.49 -8.43 5.21
CA GLN A 216 10.89 -8.19 4.86
C GLN A 216 11.43 -9.26 3.91
N ALA A 217 11.13 -10.53 4.17
CA ALA A 217 11.62 -11.64 3.34
C ALA A 217 11.10 -11.54 1.90
N PHE A 218 9.85 -11.11 1.73
CA PHE A 218 9.25 -10.88 0.42
C PHE A 218 9.94 -9.73 -0.32
N THR A 219 10.26 -8.64 0.40
CA THR A 219 10.97 -7.47 -0.15
C THR A 219 12.42 -7.81 -0.52
N ASP A 220 13.11 -8.58 0.33
CA ASP A 220 14.50 -8.99 0.13
C ASP A 220 14.69 -9.95 -1.04
N ALA A 221 13.66 -10.71 -1.40
CA ALA A 221 13.73 -11.84 -2.33
C ALA A 221 14.34 -11.49 -3.70
N ILE A 222 14.24 -10.23 -4.12
CA ILE A 222 14.75 -9.76 -5.42
C ILE A 222 16.16 -9.17 -5.38
N SER A 223 16.80 -9.14 -4.22
CA SER A 223 18.14 -8.58 -4.10
C SER A 223 19.12 -9.34 -4.99
N GLY A 224 19.76 -8.63 -5.92
CA GLY A 224 20.62 -9.23 -6.95
C GLY A 224 19.89 -9.93 -8.09
N ASP A 225 18.55 -9.83 -8.17
CA ASP A 225 17.72 -10.52 -9.16
C ASP A 225 16.47 -9.71 -9.53
N TRP A 226 16.69 -8.53 -10.12
CA TRP A 226 15.63 -7.62 -10.54
C TRP A 226 14.85 -8.12 -11.78
N GLY A 227 15.51 -8.87 -12.69
CA GLY A 227 14.87 -9.36 -13.93
C GLY A 227 14.27 -10.76 -13.85
N GLY A 228 14.60 -11.56 -12.84
CA GLY A 228 14.24 -12.99 -12.77
C GLY A 228 12.95 -13.25 -12.01
N LYS A 229 13.01 -13.23 -10.68
CA LYS A 229 11.85 -13.54 -9.81
C LYS A 229 10.65 -12.61 -10.08
N PRO A 230 10.82 -11.28 -10.20
CA PRO A 230 9.70 -10.38 -10.50
C PRO A 230 9.01 -10.70 -11.82
N LEU A 231 9.79 -10.96 -12.87
CA LEU A 231 9.23 -11.33 -14.18
C LEU A 231 8.46 -12.65 -14.11
N THR A 232 8.93 -13.59 -13.28
CA THR A 232 8.26 -14.88 -13.06
C THR A 232 6.91 -14.66 -12.37
N ASP A 233 6.86 -13.84 -11.32
CA ASP A 233 5.62 -13.47 -10.65
C ASP A 233 4.65 -12.73 -11.58
N LEU A 234 5.14 -11.80 -12.40
CA LEU A 234 4.32 -11.09 -13.38
C LEU A 234 3.68 -12.06 -14.39
N LYS A 235 4.44 -13.05 -14.87
CA LYS A 235 3.93 -14.11 -15.78
C LYS A 235 2.89 -15.00 -15.10
N LEU A 236 3.15 -15.41 -13.85
CA LEU A 236 2.24 -16.25 -13.07
C LEU A 236 0.96 -15.49 -12.71
N GLY A 237 1.06 -14.22 -12.34
CA GLY A 237 -0.07 -13.34 -12.04
C GLY A 237 -0.93 -13.08 -13.26
N TRP A 238 -0.30 -12.87 -14.42
CA TRP A 238 -1.01 -12.78 -15.70
C TRP A 238 -1.79 -14.07 -16.02
N ALA A 239 -1.15 -15.23 -15.88
CA ALA A 239 -1.82 -16.51 -16.10
C ALA A 239 -2.98 -16.75 -15.11
N ALA A 240 -2.79 -16.40 -13.84
CA ALA A 240 -3.84 -16.48 -12.82
C ALA A 240 -5.00 -15.53 -13.13
N ALA A 241 -4.72 -14.28 -13.54
CA ALA A 241 -5.74 -13.32 -13.91
C ALA A 241 -6.56 -13.82 -15.11
N LEU A 242 -5.93 -14.29 -16.18
CA LEU A 242 -6.63 -14.84 -17.35
C LEU A 242 -7.50 -16.06 -17.02
N LYS A 243 -7.06 -16.88 -16.06
CA LYS A 243 -7.83 -18.04 -15.60
C LYS A 243 -9.06 -17.63 -14.78
N ASN A 244 -8.91 -16.67 -13.88
CA ASN A 244 -9.95 -16.28 -12.93
C ASN A 244 -10.96 -15.28 -13.55
N TYR A 245 -10.53 -14.48 -14.53
CA TYR A 245 -11.30 -13.38 -15.09
C TYR A 245 -11.46 -13.54 -16.61
N PRO A 246 -12.48 -14.29 -17.08
CA PRO A 246 -12.64 -14.64 -18.50
C PRO A 246 -12.96 -13.46 -19.42
N PHE A 247 -13.29 -12.29 -18.86
CA PHE A 247 -13.48 -11.04 -19.61
C PHE A 247 -12.15 -10.39 -20.04
N LEU A 248 -11.00 -10.91 -19.62
CA LEU A 248 -9.69 -10.43 -20.09
C LEU A 248 -9.38 -10.98 -21.49
N ASP A 249 -9.00 -10.09 -22.42
CA ASP A 249 -8.55 -10.47 -23.76
C ASP A 249 -7.03 -10.56 -23.84
N ALA A 250 -6.50 -11.78 -23.76
CA ALA A 250 -5.06 -12.03 -23.80
C ALA A 250 -4.40 -11.59 -25.13
N LYS A 251 -5.15 -11.49 -26.23
CA LYS A 251 -4.61 -11.08 -27.54
C LYS A 251 -4.55 -9.56 -27.69
N ARG A 252 -5.16 -8.81 -26.77
CA ARG A 252 -5.19 -7.34 -26.76
C ARG A 252 -4.70 -6.81 -25.41
N ALA A 253 -3.49 -7.19 -25.03
CA ALA A 253 -2.88 -6.78 -23.77
C ALA A 253 -1.64 -5.90 -24.03
N CYS A 254 -1.42 -4.91 -23.17
CA CYS A 254 -0.22 -4.08 -23.16
C CYS A 254 0.30 -3.98 -21.73
N ALA A 255 1.61 -4.16 -21.54
CA ALA A 255 2.27 -3.89 -20.27
C ALA A 255 2.65 -2.41 -20.19
N LEU A 256 2.37 -1.78 -19.05
CA LEU A 256 2.66 -0.36 -18.82
C LEU A 256 3.35 -0.18 -17.47
N GLY A 257 4.41 0.62 -17.45
CA GLY A 257 5.14 0.99 -16.25
C GLY A 257 6.15 2.10 -16.51
N ALA A 258 6.76 2.62 -15.45
CA ALA A 258 7.88 3.56 -15.53
C ALA A 258 8.88 3.27 -14.40
N SER A 259 10.09 3.82 -14.53
CA SER A 259 11.22 3.44 -13.68
C SER A 259 11.43 1.92 -13.76
N TYR A 260 11.55 1.21 -12.64
CA TYR A 260 11.61 -0.25 -12.62
C TYR A 260 10.48 -0.93 -13.41
N GLY A 261 9.25 -0.44 -13.36
CA GLY A 261 8.15 -1.04 -14.14
C GLY A 261 8.28 -0.86 -15.66
N GLY A 262 9.20 0.00 -16.11
CA GLY A 262 9.57 0.15 -17.52
C GLY A 262 10.86 -0.59 -17.92
N TYR A 263 11.67 -1.04 -16.94
CA TYR A 263 12.81 -1.94 -17.17
C TYR A 263 12.29 -3.35 -17.47
#